data_AF-A0A2I0I5J6-F1
#
_entry.id   AF-A0A2I0I5J6-F1
#
_cell.length_a   1.000
_cell.length_b   1.000
_cell.length_c   1.000
_cell.angle_alpha   90.00
_cell.angle_beta   90.00
_cell.angle_gamma   90.00
#
_symmetry.space_group_name_H-M   'P 1'
#
loop_
_entity.id
_entity.type
_entity.pdbx_description
1 polymer ?
#
loop_
_entity_poly.entity_id
_entity_poly.type
_entity_poly.pdbx_seq_one_letter_code
_entity_poly.pdbx_strand_id
1 'polypeptide(L)'
;MGRPKCYLDISIGGELEGRIVVELYADVVPKTADNFRALCTGEKGIGPNTGVPLHYKGVRFHRVIKNFMAQGGDISAGDGTGGESIYGLKFEDENFELKHERKGMLSMANSGPNTNGSQFFITTTRTSHLDGKHVVFGKVIKGMGVVRLIEHVTSDAGDHPTRDVVIADCGEFPEGTDYGISNFFEDGDMHLDWPADLDESPSELLWWMDVIDNIKKFGNEYFKKQDYKMALRKYRKALRYLDICWEKEGIDEGGVLDLLLN
;
A
#
# COMPACT_ATOMS: atom_id res chain seq x y z
N MET A 1 14.94 -14.13 -14.29
CA MET A 1 13.93 -14.07 -13.23
C MET A 1 13.34 -12.68 -13.23
N GLY A 2 12.01 -12.56 -13.12
CA GLY A 2 11.37 -11.26 -12.96
C GLY A 2 11.72 -10.61 -11.62
N ARG A 3 11.48 -9.31 -11.50
CA ARG A 3 11.54 -8.57 -10.23
C ARG A 3 10.59 -9.19 -9.20
N PRO A 4 10.99 -9.44 -7.94
CA PRO A 4 10.09 -9.96 -6.90
C PRO A 4 8.91 -9.02 -6.65
N LYS A 5 7.74 -9.59 -6.32
CA LYS A 5 6.56 -8.84 -5.88
C LYS A 5 6.21 -9.24 -4.45
N CYS A 6 6.04 -8.26 -3.58
CA CYS A 6 5.62 -8.47 -2.20
C CYS A 6 4.32 -7.74 -1.92
N TYR A 7 3.61 -8.16 -0.88
CA TYR A 7 2.42 -7.47 -0.41
C TYR A 7 2.51 -7.08 1.07
N LEU A 8 1.78 -6.03 1.41
CA LEU A 8 1.52 -5.57 2.77
C LEU A 8 0.00 -5.38 2.91
N ASP A 9 -0.65 -6.21 3.72
CA ASP A 9 -2.05 -6.04 4.10
C ASP A 9 -2.14 -5.08 5.27
N ILE A 10 -2.89 -4.00 5.11
CA ILE A 10 -2.87 -2.87 6.03
C ILE A 10 -4.15 -2.86 6.85
N SER A 11 -3.99 -2.72 8.17
CA SER A 11 -5.06 -2.35 9.08
C SER A 11 -4.86 -0.95 9.64
N ILE A 12 -5.96 -0.22 9.87
CA ILE A 12 -5.96 1.11 10.48
C ILE A 12 -6.95 1.12 11.65
N GLY A 13 -6.47 1.36 12.87
CA GLY A 13 -7.27 1.31 14.09
C GLY A 13 -7.92 -0.05 14.32
N GLY A 14 -7.19 -1.14 14.03
CA GLY A 14 -7.67 -2.52 14.16
C GLY A 14 -8.49 -3.04 12.99
N GLU A 15 -8.72 -2.22 11.96
CA GLU A 15 -9.60 -2.59 10.85
C GLU A 15 -8.82 -2.79 9.55
N LEU A 16 -9.02 -3.93 8.89
CA LEU A 16 -8.37 -4.23 7.62
C LEU A 16 -8.89 -3.28 6.53
N GLU A 17 -7.98 -2.56 5.87
CA GLU A 17 -8.32 -1.51 4.89
C GLU A 17 -7.96 -1.85 3.45
N GLY A 18 -6.98 -2.71 3.23
CA GLY A 18 -6.62 -3.16 1.88
C GLY A 18 -5.18 -3.65 1.78
N ARG A 19 -4.81 -4.06 0.58
CA ARG A 19 -3.48 -4.57 0.22
C ARG A 19 -2.68 -3.54 -0.55
N ILE A 20 -1.41 -3.39 -0.19
CA ILE A 20 -0.38 -2.70 -0.98
C ILE A 20 0.47 -3.78 -1.66
N VAL A 21 0.66 -3.69 -2.97
CA VAL A 21 1.57 -4.57 -3.71
C VAL A 21 2.76 -3.75 -4.21
N VAL A 22 3.96 -4.24 -3.95
CA VAL A 22 5.22 -3.59 -4.35
C VAL A 22 6.02 -4.50 -5.29
N GLU A 23 6.64 -3.90 -6.30
CA GLU A 23 7.69 -4.52 -7.11
C GLU A 23 9.06 -4.08 -6.60
N LEU A 24 9.97 -5.04 -6.40
CA LEU A 24 11.32 -4.80 -5.88
C LEU A 24 12.35 -4.82 -7.00
N TYR A 25 13.25 -3.84 -7.03
CA TYR A 25 14.27 -3.65 -8.06
C TYR A 25 15.51 -4.52 -7.82
N ALA A 26 15.31 -5.84 -7.72
CA ALA A 26 16.36 -6.82 -7.43
C ALA A 26 17.45 -6.92 -8.52
N ASP A 27 17.18 -6.39 -9.71
CA ASP A 27 18.14 -6.23 -10.81
C ASP A 27 19.07 -5.02 -10.65
N VAL A 28 18.71 -4.04 -9.81
CA VAL A 28 19.50 -2.81 -9.57
C VAL A 28 20.10 -2.78 -8.17
N VAL A 29 19.32 -3.20 -7.17
CA VAL A 29 19.70 -3.24 -5.75
C VAL A 29 19.34 -4.61 -5.14
N PRO A 30 19.98 -5.71 -5.60
CA PRO A 30 19.65 -7.08 -5.18
C PRO A 30 19.70 -7.27 -3.66
N LYS A 31 20.66 -6.66 -2.97
CA LYS A 31 20.83 -6.83 -1.52
C LYS A 31 19.71 -6.11 -0.75
N THR A 32 19.36 -4.91 -1.17
CA THR A 32 18.27 -4.13 -0.56
C THR A 32 16.91 -4.78 -0.83
N ALA A 33 16.69 -5.27 -2.06
CA ALA A 33 15.49 -5.97 -2.44
C ALA A 33 15.31 -7.29 -1.66
N ASP A 34 16.36 -8.11 -1.55
CA ASP A 34 16.30 -9.38 -0.81
C ASP A 34 16.06 -9.16 0.69
N ASN A 35 16.65 -8.11 1.28
CA ASN A 35 16.34 -7.72 2.66
C ASN A 35 14.85 -7.46 2.88
N PHE A 36 14.24 -6.62 2.04
CA PHE A 36 12.81 -6.32 2.19
C PHE A 36 11.93 -7.53 1.92
N ARG A 37 12.23 -8.30 0.86
CA ARG A 37 11.52 -9.54 0.51
C ARG A 37 11.53 -10.55 1.66
N ALA A 38 12.70 -10.83 2.22
CA ALA A 38 12.85 -11.76 3.33
C ALA A 38 12.17 -11.27 4.61
N LEU A 39 12.14 -9.95 4.85
CA LEU A 39 11.37 -9.34 5.95
C LEU A 39 9.85 -9.38 5.68
N CYS A 40 9.39 -9.45 4.43
CA CYS A 40 7.99 -9.73 4.11
C CYS A 40 7.62 -11.20 4.37
N THR A 41 8.52 -12.16 4.10
CA THR A 41 8.24 -13.60 4.28
C THR A 41 8.50 -14.11 5.69
N GLY A 42 9.36 -13.43 6.46
CA GLY A 42 9.80 -13.89 7.78
C GLY A 42 10.75 -15.09 7.73
N GLU A 43 11.25 -15.46 6.55
CA GLU A 43 11.99 -16.72 6.34
C GLU A 43 13.34 -16.79 7.07
N LYS A 44 13.86 -15.65 7.55
CA LYS A 44 15.17 -15.56 8.22
C LYS A 44 15.08 -15.78 9.73
N GLY A 45 13.90 -16.05 10.27
CA GLY A 45 13.71 -16.42 11.68
C GLY A 45 13.92 -15.25 12.63
N ILE A 46 14.60 -15.50 13.76
CA ILE A 46 14.83 -14.50 14.81
C ILE A 46 16.12 -13.73 14.53
N GLY A 47 16.02 -12.41 14.60
CA GLY A 47 17.14 -11.51 14.41
C GLY A 47 18.12 -11.58 15.59
N PRO A 48 19.43 -11.74 15.34
CA PRO A 48 20.39 -12.02 16.40
C PRO A 48 20.72 -10.79 17.28
N ASN A 49 20.44 -9.57 16.80
CA ASN A 49 20.75 -8.34 17.54
C ASN A 49 19.55 -7.83 18.35
N THR A 50 18.33 -8.03 17.83
CA THR A 50 17.10 -7.54 18.47
C THR A 50 16.33 -8.63 19.23
N GLY A 51 16.56 -9.91 18.91
CA GLY A 51 15.86 -11.03 19.53
C GLY A 51 14.39 -11.18 19.11
N VAL A 52 13.93 -10.40 18.11
CA VAL A 52 12.56 -10.48 17.57
C VAL A 52 12.56 -11.12 16.17
N PRO A 53 11.41 -11.60 15.66
CA PRO A 53 11.32 -12.10 14.30
C PRO A 53 11.73 -11.05 13.26
N LEU A 54 12.54 -11.46 12.27
CA LEU A 54 12.86 -10.68 11.08
C LEU A 54 11.65 -10.68 10.13
N HIS A 55 10.56 -10.03 10.53
CA HIS A 55 9.28 -10.10 9.85
C HIS A 55 8.47 -8.81 10.00
N TYR A 56 7.84 -8.32 8.92
CA TYR A 56 7.00 -7.13 8.94
C TYR A 56 5.58 -7.35 9.46
N LYS A 57 5.11 -8.60 9.58
CA LYS A 57 3.78 -8.88 10.12
C LYS A 57 3.65 -8.36 11.55
N GLY A 58 2.64 -7.53 11.79
CA GLY A 58 2.39 -6.84 13.06
C GLY A 58 3.16 -5.54 13.23
N VAL A 59 3.99 -5.15 12.27
CA VAL A 59 4.81 -3.93 12.36
C VAL A 59 3.99 -2.70 11.98
N ARG A 60 4.17 -1.61 12.72
CA ARG A 60 3.46 -0.35 12.52
C ARG A 60 4.17 0.61 11.57
N PHE A 61 3.38 1.40 10.86
CA PHE A 61 3.82 2.68 10.31
C PHE A 61 3.84 3.68 11.46
N HIS A 62 5.04 3.96 11.98
CA HIS A 62 5.22 4.76 13.19
C HIS A 62 5.35 6.26 12.88
N ARG A 63 5.59 6.63 11.62
CA ARG A 63 5.75 8.02 11.22
C ARG A 63 5.08 8.30 9.88
N VAL A 64 4.13 9.22 9.84
CA VAL A 64 3.38 9.56 8.63
C VAL A 64 3.32 11.07 8.46
N ILE A 65 3.79 11.55 7.30
CA ILE A 65 3.80 12.98 6.98
C ILE A 65 3.07 13.18 5.65
N LYS A 66 1.95 13.90 5.73
CA LYS A 66 1.14 14.23 4.57
C LYS A 66 1.94 15.01 3.53
N ASN A 67 1.75 14.66 2.26
CA ASN A 67 2.50 15.18 1.11
C ASN A 67 4.01 14.95 1.21
N PHE A 68 4.43 13.88 1.88
CA PHE A 68 5.82 13.47 1.94
C PHE A 68 5.95 11.95 1.86
N MET A 69 5.69 11.23 2.95
CA MET A 69 5.90 9.78 3.03
C MET A 69 5.17 9.14 4.21
N ALA A 70 5.03 7.81 4.15
CA ALA A 70 4.67 6.96 5.28
C ALA A 70 5.82 5.99 5.57
N GLN A 71 6.33 6.01 6.81
CA GLN A 71 7.48 5.24 7.27
C GLN A 71 7.07 4.16 8.27
N GLY A 72 7.63 2.97 8.09
CA GLY A 72 7.43 1.79 8.92
C GLY A 72 8.69 0.93 8.97
N GLY A 73 8.51 -0.35 9.31
CA GLY A 73 9.60 -1.33 9.29
C GLY A 73 10.53 -1.31 10.51
N ASP A 74 10.18 -0.59 11.59
CA ASP A 74 10.86 -0.82 12.87
C ASP A 74 10.26 -2.07 13.50
N ILE A 75 10.91 -3.21 13.25
CA ILE A 75 10.44 -4.54 13.65
C ILE A 75 10.58 -4.80 15.16
N SER A 76 11.28 -3.94 15.91
CA SER A 76 11.71 -4.24 17.29
C SER A 76 11.16 -3.27 18.33
N ALA A 77 11.39 -1.96 18.19
CA ALA A 77 10.87 -0.93 19.10
C ALA A 77 9.54 -0.36 18.58
N GLY A 78 9.37 -0.40 17.26
CA GLY A 78 8.22 0.13 16.56
C GLY A 78 8.11 1.66 16.58
N ASP A 79 9.05 2.40 17.16
CA ASP A 79 8.96 3.87 17.31
C ASP A 79 9.97 4.62 16.43
N GLY A 80 10.72 3.89 15.61
CA GLY A 80 11.75 4.41 14.72
C GLY A 80 13.17 4.33 15.30
N THR A 81 13.33 3.89 16.56
CA THR A 81 14.64 3.72 17.19
C THR A 81 15.27 2.34 16.95
N GLY A 82 14.48 1.38 16.49
CA GLY A 82 14.89 0.00 16.34
C GLY A 82 15.05 -0.50 14.90
N GLY A 83 15.06 -1.82 14.78
CA GLY A 83 15.12 -2.56 13.53
C GLY A 83 16.50 -3.13 13.24
N GLU A 84 16.54 -4.21 12.49
CA GLU A 84 17.76 -4.81 11.97
C GLU A 84 17.50 -5.43 10.59
N SER A 85 18.56 -5.57 9.79
CA SER A 85 18.45 -6.23 8.48
C SER A 85 18.65 -7.74 8.61
N ILE A 86 18.36 -8.47 7.53
CA ILE A 86 18.68 -9.89 7.44
C ILE A 86 20.21 -10.17 7.40
N TYR A 87 21.03 -9.14 7.28
CA TYR A 87 22.50 -9.21 7.24
C TYR A 87 23.15 -8.77 8.56
N GLY A 88 22.35 -8.46 9.59
CA GLY A 88 22.79 -7.89 10.87
C GLY A 88 22.17 -6.52 11.14
N LEU A 89 22.65 -5.82 12.17
CA LEU A 89 22.03 -4.58 12.65
C LEU A 89 21.90 -3.51 11.55
N LYS A 90 22.93 -3.36 10.71
CA LYS A 90 22.98 -2.38 9.61
C LYS A 90 23.68 -2.96 8.37
N PHE A 91 23.36 -2.44 7.19
CA PHE A 91 24.08 -2.70 5.94
C PHE A 91 24.27 -1.43 5.11
N GLU A 92 25.21 -1.50 4.16
CA GLU A 92 25.65 -0.39 3.30
C GLU A 92 24.56 0.13 2.35
N ASP A 93 24.72 1.37 1.89
CA ASP A 93 23.95 1.93 0.78
C ASP A 93 24.42 1.27 -0.52
N GLU A 94 23.56 0.45 -1.13
CA GLU A 94 23.96 -0.37 -2.27
C GLU A 94 24.29 0.45 -3.53
N ASN A 95 23.41 1.39 -3.88
CA ASN A 95 23.67 2.49 -4.83
C ASN A 95 22.53 3.53 -4.77
N PHE A 96 22.69 4.63 -5.52
CA PHE A 96 21.68 5.71 -5.65
C PHE A 96 21.31 5.98 -7.12
N GLU A 97 21.32 4.97 -7.97
CA GLU A 97 20.98 5.12 -9.40
C GLU A 97 19.52 5.57 -9.58
N LEU A 98 18.63 4.98 -8.79
CA LEU A 98 17.21 5.26 -8.80
C LEU A 98 16.87 6.49 -7.93
N LYS A 99 15.93 7.30 -8.41
CA LYS A 99 15.55 8.58 -7.80
C LYS A 99 14.13 8.55 -7.25
N HIS A 100 13.84 9.44 -6.30
CA HIS A 100 12.52 9.63 -5.70
C HIS A 100 11.62 10.48 -6.61
N GLU A 101 11.41 10.00 -7.82
CA GLU A 101 10.84 10.78 -8.93
C GLU A 101 9.31 10.97 -8.87
N ARG A 102 8.59 10.13 -8.11
CA ARG A 102 7.13 10.13 -8.04
C ARG A 102 6.61 9.60 -6.71
N LYS A 103 5.28 9.61 -6.53
CA LYS A 103 4.59 8.91 -5.43
C LYS A 103 4.71 7.38 -5.61
N GLY A 104 4.67 6.65 -4.51
CA GLY A 104 4.72 5.19 -4.49
C GLY A 104 6.13 4.63 -4.61
N MET A 105 7.18 5.43 -4.49
CA MET A 105 8.55 4.90 -4.45
C MET A 105 8.81 4.30 -3.08
N LEU A 106 9.40 3.10 -3.06
CA LEU A 106 9.78 2.38 -1.86
C LEU A 106 11.30 2.56 -1.63
N SER A 107 11.68 3.06 -0.46
CA SER A 107 13.05 3.50 -0.17
C SER A 107 13.45 3.26 1.28
N MET A 108 14.74 3.04 1.52
CA MET A 108 15.27 2.72 2.85
C MET A 108 15.31 3.95 3.75
N ALA A 109 14.80 3.80 4.97
CA ALA A 109 15.09 4.77 6.04
C ALA A 109 16.47 4.46 6.64
N ASN A 110 17.24 5.50 6.96
CA ASN A 110 18.57 5.38 7.55
C ASN A 110 18.84 6.56 8.50
N SER A 111 19.92 6.47 9.27
CA SER A 111 20.42 7.50 10.20
C SER A 111 21.78 8.04 9.75
N GLY A 112 21.97 8.17 8.42
CA GLY A 112 23.23 8.52 7.79
C GLY A 112 23.77 7.41 6.87
N PRO A 113 24.91 7.65 6.19
CA PRO A 113 25.46 6.71 5.21
C PRO A 113 25.65 5.31 5.79
N ASN A 114 25.30 4.28 5.02
CA ASN A 114 25.50 2.86 5.34
C ASN A 114 24.81 2.39 6.64
N THR A 115 23.64 2.94 6.95
CA THR A 115 22.86 2.56 8.15
C THR A 115 21.47 2.01 7.82
N ASN A 116 21.37 1.30 6.69
CA ASN A 116 20.13 0.61 6.31
C ASN A 116 19.86 -0.56 7.25
N GLY A 117 18.61 -0.71 7.70
CA GLY A 117 18.17 -1.81 8.57
C GLY A 117 16.91 -2.47 7.99
N SER A 118 15.85 -2.53 8.78
CA SER A 118 14.51 -2.95 8.32
C SER A 118 13.56 -1.78 8.03
N GLN A 119 13.90 -0.56 8.46
CA GLN A 119 12.99 0.57 8.29
C GLN A 119 12.96 1.04 6.83
N PHE A 120 11.75 1.37 6.36
CA PHE A 120 11.50 1.82 5.00
C PHE A 120 10.43 2.91 5.00
N PHE A 121 10.32 3.64 3.89
CA PHE A 121 9.20 4.54 3.65
C PHE A 121 8.64 4.39 2.23
N ILE A 122 7.36 4.71 2.09
CA ILE A 122 6.67 4.83 0.81
C ILE A 122 6.38 6.31 0.58
N THR A 123 6.85 6.85 -0.55
CA THR A 123 6.61 8.26 -0.89
C THR A 123 5.16 8.50 -1.28
N THR A 124 4.59 9.65 -0.92
CA THR A 124 3.24 10.07 -1.35
C THR A 124 3.26 11.23 -2.36
N THR A 125 4.46 11.76 -2.60
CA THR A 125 4.78 12.77 -3.62
C THR A 125 6.19 12.54 -4.16
N ARG A 126 6.66 13.39 -5.07
CA ARG A 126 8.07 13.43 -5.52
C ARG A 126 8.95 14.02 -4.40
N THR A 127 10.05 13.36 -4.05
CA THR A 127 10.90 13.74 -2.91
C THR A 127 12.39 13.81 -3.27
N SER A 128 12.74 14.59 -4.31
CA SER A 128 14.11 14.67 -4.84
C SER A 128 15.19 15.13 -3.86
N HIS A 129 14.82 15.74 -2.73
CA HIS A 129 15.76 16.13 -1.67
C HIS A 129 16.35 14.91 -0.90
N LEU A 130 15.78 13.72 -1.12
CA LEU A 130 16.23 12.43 -0.60
C LEU A 130 17.17 11.68 -1.58
N ASP A 131 17.29 12.16 -2.83
CA ASP A 131 18.17 11.54 -3.82
C ASP A 131 19.63 11.56 -3.35
N GLY A 132 20.34 10.45 -3.55
CA GLY A 132 21.73 10.28 -3.07
C GLY A 132 21.88 10.08 -1.57
N LYS A 133 20.77 9.96 -0.82
CA LYS A 133 20.77 9.77 0.65
C LYS A 133 20.04 8.51 1.09
N HIS A 134 19.02 8.10 0.34
CA HIS A 134 18.20 6.93 0.65
C HIS A 134 18.14 6.02 -0.59
N VAL A 135 18.38 4.73 -0.37
CA VAL A 135 18.37 3.73 -1.45
C VAL A 135 16.94 3.46 -1.86
N VAL A 136 16.57 3.85 -3.08
CA VAL A 136 15.29 3.47 -3.71
C VAL A 136 15.40 2.04 -4.20
N PHE A 137 14.50 1.17 -3.74
CA PHE A 137 14.59 -0.27 -4.02
C PHE A 137 13.29 -0.91 -4.52
N GLY A 138 12.24 -0.14 -4.70
CA GLY A 138 11.01 -0.63 -5.32
C GLY A 138 9.99 0.45 -5.61
N LYS A 139 8.80 0.02 -6.00
CA LYS A 139 7.63 0.87 -6.17
C LYS A 139 6.34 0.13 -5.84
N VAL A 140 5.33 0.87 -5.43
CA VAL A 140 3.95 0.42 -5.36
C VAL A 140 3.42 0.21 -6.78
N ILE A 141 2.88 -0.96 -7.06
CA ILE A 141 2.26 -1.32 -8.34
C ILE A 141 0.75 -1.50 -8.24
N LYS A 142 0.21 -1.82 -7.05
CA LYS A 142 -1.22 -1.85 -6.73
C LYS A 142 -1.43 -1.34 -5.31
N GLY A 143 -2.59 -0.77 -5.01
CA GLY A 143 -2.92 -0.34 -3.65
C GLY A 143 -2.35 1.03 -3.27
N MET A 144 -2.03 1.89 -4.24
CA MET A 144 -1.60 3.27 -3.94
C MET A 144 -2.70 4.06 -3.19
N GLY A 145 -3.97 3.69 -3.39
CA GLY A 145 -5.08 4.23 -2.60
C GLY A 145 -5.01 3.86 -1.12
N VAL A 146 -4.52 2.67 -0.77
CA VAL A 146 -4.27 2.28 0.62
C VAL A 146 -3.15 3.13 1.23
N VAL A 147 -2.07 3.39 0.48
CA VAL A 147 -1.01 4.32 0.91
C VAL A 147 -1.58 5.72 1.16
N ARG A 148 -2.52 6.19 0.33
CA ARG A 148 -3.23 7.46 0.55
C ARG A 148 -4.11 7.43 1.79
N LEU A 149 -4.75 6.30 2.12
CA LEU A 149 -5.48 6.16 3.38
C LEU A 149 -4.55 6.30 4.58
N ILE A 150 -3.38 5.64 4.56
CA ILE A 150 -2.34 5.78 5.59
C ILE A 150 -1.94 7.25 5.75
N GLU A 151 -1.61 7.92 4.63
CA GLU A 151 -1.22 9.34 4.62
C GLU A 151 -2.26 10.28 5.24
N HIS A 152 -3.54 9.94 5.15
CA HIS A 152 -4.65 10.75 5.65
C HIS A 152 -5.06 10.40 7.08
N VAL A 153 -4.40 9.45 7.73
CA VAL A 153 -4.55 9.25 9.17
C VAL A 153 -3.99 10.48 9.89
N THR A 154 -4.80 11.08 10.77
CA THR A 154 -4.37 12.21 11.59
C THR A 154 -3.12 11.82 12.37
N SER A 155 -2.09 12.65 12.32
CA SER A 155 -0.84 12.45 13.06
C SER A 155 -0.69 13.50 14.15
N ASP A 156 0.00 13.15 15.23
CA ASP A 156 0.32 14.07 16.33
C ASP A 156 1.49 15.01 15.96
N ALA A 157 1.93 15.83 16.91
CA ALA A 157 3.03 16.78 16.70
C ALA A 157 4.39 16.11 16.44
N GLY A 158 4.54 14.82 16.75
CA GLY A 158 5.73 14.01 16.46
C GLY A 158 5.62 13.20 15.17
N ASP A 159 4.64 13.49 14.31
CA ASP A 159 4.33 12.76 13.09
C ASP A 159 3.84 11.31 13.34
N HIS A 160 3.43 10.96 14.57
CA HIS A 160 2.91 9.62 14.87
C HIS A 160 1.42 9.54 14.53
N PRO A 161 0.96 8.50 13.80
CA PRO A 161 -0.46 8.30 13.54
C PRO A 161 -1.28 8.15 14.84
N THR A 162 -2.40 8.87 14.93
CA THR A 162 -3.34 8.81 16.07
C THR A 162 -4.15 7.51 16.14
N ARG A 163 -4.17 6.76 15.05
CA ARG A 163 -4.72 5.40 14.96
C ARG A 163 -3.60 4.48 14.54
N ASP A 164 -3.52 3.30 15.14
CA ASP A 164 -2.52 2.30 14.77
C ASP A 164 -2.66 1.92 13.30
N VAL A 165 -1.61 2.18 12.52
CA VAL A 165 -1.49 1.70 11.14
C VAL A 165 -0.52 0.53 11.14
N VAL A 166 -1.02 -0.68 10.89
CA VAL A 166 -0.26 -1.92 11.08
C VAL A 166 -0.27 -2.76 9.81
N ILE A 167 0.87 -3.35 9.47
CA ILE A 167 0.99 -4.41 8.48
C ILE A 167 0.39 -5.68 9.09
N ALA A 168 -0.89 -5.93 8.86
CA ALA A 168 -1.64 -7.05 9.41
C ALA A 168 -1.14 -8.40 8.85
N ASP A 169 -0.76 -8.43 7.58
CA ASP A 169 -0.10 -9.57 6.95
C ASP A 169 0.86 -9.10 5.85
N CYS A 170 1.83 -9.95 5.51
CA CYS A 170 2.76 -9.67 4.42
C CYS A 170 3.38 -10.95 3.86
N GLY A 171 3.94 -10.84 2.66
CA GLY A 171 4.61 -11.96 2.02
C GLY A 171 5.08 -11.64 0.61
N GLU A 172 5.57 -12.67 -0.06
CA GLU A 172 6.00 -12.65 -1.45
C GLU A 172 4.98 -13.40 -2.33
N PHE A 173 4.73 -12.88 -3.53
CA PHE A 173 3.93 -13.57 -4.54
C PHE A 173 4.82 -14.51 -5.37
N PRO A 174 4.37 -15.77 -5.60
CA PRO A 174 4.94 -16.59 -6.66
C PRO A 174 4.74 -15.92 -8.03
N GLU A 175 5.64 -16.18 -8.97
CA GLU A 175 5.54 -15.61 -10.31
C GLU A 175 4.26 -16.06 -11.01
N GLY A 176 3.51 -15.11 -11.57
CA GLY A 176 2.28 -15.37 -12.33
C GLY A 176 1.01 -15.58 -11.48
N THR A 177 1.05 -15.35 -10.16
CA THR A 177 -0.15 -15.41 -9.33
C THR A 177 -0.96 -14.12 -9.36
N ASP A 178 -2.28 -14.25 -9.20
CA ASP A 178 -3.15 -13.10 -8.93
C ASP A 178 -2.76 -12.42 -7.62
N TYR A 179 -2.87 -11.09 -7.58
CA TYR A 179 -2.48 -10.31 -6.41
C TYR A 179 -3.52 -10.34 -5.27
N GLY A 180 -4.67 -10.98 -5.46
CA GLY A 180 -5.73 -11.06 -4.47
C GLY A 180 -6.31 -9.70 -4.10
N ILE A 181 -6.27 -8.74 -5.03
CA ILE A 181 -6.82 -7.38 -4.84
C ILE A 181 -8.30 -7.29 -5.25
N SER A 182 -8.79 -8.29 -6.00
CA SER A 182 -10.21 -8.51 -6.24
C SER A 182 -10.79 -9.36 -5.12
N ASN A 183 -11.99 -9.01 -4.64
CA ASN A 183 -12.65 -9.72 -3.53
C ASN A 183 -11.77 -9.87 -2.28
N PHE A 184 -10.93 -8.87 -1.99
CA PHE A 184 -9.97 -8.91 -0.88
C PHE A 184 -10.64 -9.12 0.49
N PHE A 185 -11.87 -8.65 0.68
CA PHE A 185 -12.65 -8.83 1.91
C PHE A 185 -13.49 -10.10 1.94
N GLU A 186 -13.37 -10.96 0.93
CA GLU A 186 -14.14 -12.21 0.80
C GLU A 186 -15.67 -11.99 0.86
N ASP A 187 -16.14 -10.85 0.33
CA ASP A 187 -17.54 -10.41 0.36
C ASP A 187 -18.33 -10.70 -0.93
N GLY A 188 -17.66 -11.29 -1.93
CA GLY A 188 -18.23 -11.65 -3.23
C GLY A 188 -18.16 -10.54 -4.28
N ASP A 189 -17.71 -9.34 -3.92
CA ASP A 189 -17.52 -8.23 -4.85
C ASP A 189 -16.19 -8.35 -5.58
N MET A 190 -16.25 -8.71 -6.86
CA MET A 190 -15.07 -8.92 -7.70
C MET A 190 -14.47 -7.64 -8.27
N HIS A 191 -15.09 -6.48 -8.09
CA HIS A 191 -14.51 -5.22 -8.55
C HIS A 191 -13.33 -4.82 -7.67
N LEU A 192 -12.33 -4.14 -8.22
CA LEU A 192 -11.18 -3.69 -7.42
C LEU A 192 -11.60 -2.57 -6.47
N ASP A 193 -11.05 -2.53 -5.25
CA ASP A 193 -11.40 -1.46 -4.31
C ASP A 193 -11.00 -0.06 -4.77
N TRP A 194 -9.95 0.01 -5.58
CA TRP A 194 -9.45 1.23 -6.20
C TRP A 194 -9.50 1.09 -7.71
N PRO A 195 -10.30 1.88 -8.43
CA PRO A 195 -10.37 1.79 -9.89
C PRO A 195 -9.04 2.14 -10.58
N ALA A 196 -8.16 2.90 -9.91
CA ALA A 196 -6.80 3.16 -10.39
C ALA A 196 -5.89 1.92 -10.42
N ASP A 197 -6.29 0.82 -9.78
CA ASP A 197 -5.59 -0.46 -9.81
C ASP A 197 -6.06 -1.38 -10.94
N LEU A 198 -7.02 -0.96 -11.78
CA LEU A 198 -7.38 -1.68 -13.00
C LEU A 198 -6.17 -1.73 -13.95
N ASP A 199 -5.90 -2.88 -14.54
CA ASP A 199 -4.82 -3.02 -15.54
C ASP A 199 -5.11 -2.22 -16.80
N GLU A 200 -6.38 -2.22 -17.21
CA GLU A 200 -6.90 -1.42 -18.30
C GLU A 200 -8.12 -0.65 -17.81
N SER A 201 -8.18 0.66 -18.10
CA SER A 201 -9.34 1.49 -17.78
C SER A 201 -10.35 1.39 -18.94
N PRO A 202 -11.54 0.82 -18.74
CA PRO A 202 -12.53 0.72 -19.81
C PRO A 202 -12.94 2.10 -20.35
N SER A 203 -13.11 2.20 -21.66
CA SER A 203 -13.62 3.39 -22.35
C SER A 203 -15.15 3.47 -22.30
N GLU A 204 -15.81 2.32 -22.25
CA GLU A 204 -17.26 2.18 -22.30
C GLU A 204 -17.90 2.72 -21.02
N LEU A 205 -18.68 3.80 -21.15
CA LEU A 205 -19.39 4.44 -20.04
C LEU A 205 -20.33 3.47 -19.29
N LEU A 206 -21.05 2.64 -20.04
CA LEU A 206 -21.96 1.64 -19.49
C LEU A 206 -21.27 0.67 -18.52
N TRP A 207 -20.02 0.27 -18.82
CA TRP A 207 -19.26 -0.58 -17.92
C TRP A 207 -19.07 0.07 -16.55
N TRP A 208 -18.72 1.36 -16.51
CA TRP A 208 -18.54 2.09 -15.25
C TRP A 208 -19.85 2.19 -14.47
N MET A 209 -20.96 2.47 -15.16
CA MET A 209 -22.29 2.53 -14.55
C MET A 209 -22.71 1.18 -13.96
N ASP A 210 -22.55 0.10 -14.72
CA ASP A 210 -22.88 -1.26 -14.27
C ASP A 210 -22.06 -1.64 -13.03
N VAL A 211 -20.77 -1.30 -13.00
CA VAL A 211 -19.91 -1.52 -11.84
C VAL A 211 -20.39 -0.72 -10.62
N ILE A 212 -20.72 0.56 -10.80
CA ILE A 212 -21.23 1.43 -9.72
C ILE A 212 -22.53 0.84 -9.15
N ASP A 213 -23.46 0.43 -10.01
CA ASP A 213 -24.74 -0.14 -9.59
C ASP A 213 -24.57 -1.48 -8.87
N ASN A 214 -23.66 -2.33 -9.35
CA ASN A 214 -23.35 -3.59 -8.68
C ASN A 214 -22.73 -3.35 -7.29
N ILE A 215 -21.78 -2.42 -7.15
CA ILE A 215 -21.21 -2.06 -5.84
C ILE A 215 -22.28 -1.45 -4.92
N LYS A 216 -23.16 -0.58 -5.43
CA LYS A 216 -24.31 -0.03 -4.68
C LYS A 216 -25.21 -1.15 -4.15
N LYS A 217 -25.51 -2.17 -4.97
CA LYS A 217 -26.31 -3.34 -4.56
C LYS A 217 -25.66 -4.08 -3.38
N PHE A 218 -24.36 -4.37 -3.44
CA PHE A 218 -23.62 -4.94 -2.29
C PHE A 218 -23.74 -4.05 -1.04
N GLY A 219 -23.55 -2.73 -1.18
CA GLY A 219 -23.72 -1.79 -0.06
C GLY A 219 -25.10 -1.85 0.57
N ASN A 220 -26.15 -1.89 -0.26
CA ASN A 220 -27.55 -2.01 0.19
C ASN A 220 -27.83 -3.34 0.89
N GLU A 221 -27.23 -4.44 0.44
CA GLU A 221 -27.36 -5.74 1.10
C GLU A 221 -26.74 -5.74 2.49
N TYR A 222 -25.53 -5.20 2.65
CA TYR A 222 -24.89 -5.05 3.95
C TYR A 222 -25.67 -4.09 4.87
N PHE A 223 -26.21 -3.01 4.32
CA PHE A 223 -27.04 -2.06 5.08
C PHE A 223 -28.31 -2.74 5.64
N LYS A 224 -29.00 -3.56 4.83
CA LYS A 224 -30.16 -4.35 5.27
C LYS A 224 -29.82 -5.35 6.38
N LYS A 225 -28.60 -5.90 6.35
CA LYS A 225 -28.06 -6.80 7.38
C LYS A 225 -27.55 -6.06 8.63
N GLN A 226 -27.67 -4.72 8.67
CA GLN A 226 -27.13 -3.84 9.72
C GLN A 226 -25.60 -3.87 9.87
N ASP A 227 -24.89 -4.38 8.86
CA ASP A 227 -23.44 -4.23 8.75
C ASP A 227 -23.12 -2.89 8.08
N TYR A 228 -23.29 -1.81 8.86
CA TYR A 228 -23.11 -0.45 8.38
C TYR A 228 -21.68 -0.14 7.96
N LYS A 229 -20.71 -0.88 8.51
CA LYS A 229 -19.30 -0.71 8.19
C LYS A 229 -19.01 -1.21 6.78
N MET A 230 -19.44 -2.43 6.45
CA MET A 230 -19.31 -2.95 5.08
C MET A 230 -20.17 -2.17 4.10
N ALA A 231 -21.38 -1.76 4.48
CA ALA A 231 -22.21 -0.89 3.66
C ALA A 231 -21.47 0.41 3.29
N LEU A 232 -20.90 1.11 4.28
CA LEU A 232 -20.14 2.33 4.07
C LEU A 232 -18.89 2.10 3.21
N ARG A 233 -18.19 0.98 3.40
CA ARG A 233 -17.03 0.58 2.57
C ARG A 233 -17.44 0.46 1.10
N LYS A 234 -18.56 -0.21 0.81
CA LYS A 234 -19.11 -0.35 -0.55
C LYS A 234 -19.58 0.97 -1.13
N TYR A 235 -20.30 1.81 -0.39
CA TYR A 235 -20.72 3.12 -0.90
C TYR A 235 -19.53 4.02 -1.22
N ARG A 236 -18.49 4.04 -0.36
CA ARG A 236 -17.25 4.77 -0.66
C ARG A 236 -16.54 4.24 -1.90
N LYS A 237 -16.58 2.92 -2.13
CA LYS A 237 -16.06 2.30 -3.35
C LYS A 237 -16.86 2.75 -4.57
N ALA A 238 -18.18 2.72 -4.52
CA ALA A 238 -19.03 3.21 -5.60
C ALA A 238 -18.73 4.68 -5.94
N LEU A 239 -18.54 5.54 -4.93
CA LEU A 239 -18.15 6.94 -5.14
C LEU A 239 -16.80 7.07 -5.86
N ARG A 240 -15.80 6.25 -5.52
CA ARG A 240 -14.49 6.26 -6.23
C ARG A 240 -14.64 5.92 -7.71
N TYR A 241 -15.53 4.99 -8.05
CA TYR A 241 -15.82 4.66 -9.44
C TYR A 241 -16.62 5.77 -10.13
N LEU A 242 -17.58 6.38 -9.43
CA LEU A 242 -18.36 7.51 -9.91
C LEU A 242 -17.49 8.72 -10.26
N ASP A 243 -16.51 9.04 -9.42
CA ASP A 243 -15.57 10.14 -9.65
C ASP A 243 -14.82 9.99 -10.99
N ILE A 244 -14.48 8.76 -11.39
CA ILE A 244 -13.84 8.48 -12.68
C ILE A 244 -14.87 8.45 -13.81
N CYS A 245 -16.07 7.92 -13.54
CA CYS A 245 -17.17 7.86 -14.49
C CYS A 245 -17.54 9.26 -15.01
N TRP A 246 -17.52 10.28 -14.16
CA TRP A 246 -17.78 11.68 -14.55
C TRP A 246 -16.76 12.26 -15.52
N GLU A 247 -15.56 11.69 -15.62
CA GLU A 247 -14.53 12.12 -16.56
C GLU A 247 -14.59 11.35 -17.90
N LYS A 248 -15.58 10.46 -18.09
CA LYS A 248 -15.72 9.66 -19.31
C LYS A 248 -16.51 10.40 -20.38
N GLU A 249 -16.07 10.24 -21.63
CA GLU A 249 -16.78 10.77 -22.80
C GLU A 249 -18.20 10.20 -22.87
N GLY A 250 -19.17 11.04 -23.26
CA GLY A 250 -20.59 10.66 -23.39
C GLY A 250 -21.42 10.78 -22.10
N ILE A 251 -20.83 11.15 -20.96
CA ILE A 251 -21.58 11.36 -19.70
C ILE A 251 -22.65 12.44 -19.80
N ASP A 252 -22.40 13.48 -20.60
CA ASP A 252 -23.30 14.62 -20.81
C ASP A 252 -24.40 14.35 -21.86
N GLU A 253 -24.41 13.19 -22.50
CA GLU A 253 -25.45 12.83 -23.46
C GLU A 253 -26.72 12.42 -22.72
N GLY A 254 -27.82 13.13 -22.98
CA GLY A 254 -29.02 13.29 -22.15
C GLY A 254 -29.93 12.07 -21.88
N GLY A 255 -29.36 10.90 -21.58
CA GLY A 255 -30.06 9.73 -21.03
C GLY A 255 -29.32 9.03 -19.89
N VAL A 256 -28.10 9.46 -19.58
CA VAL A 256 -27.19 8.80 -18.61
C VAL A 256 -27.43 9.28 -17.18
N LEU A 257 -27.71 10.57 -16.98
CA LEU A 257 -27.92 11.17 -15.65
C LEU A 257 -29.17 10.61 -14.93
N ASP A 258 -30.19 10.21 -15.68
CA ASP A 258 -31.43 9.62 -15.12
C ASP A 258 -31.21 8.22 -14.53
N LEU A 259 -30.15 7.51 -14.94
CA LEU A 259 -29.77 6.20 -14.39
C LEU A 259 -28.98 6.33 -13.08
N LEU A 260 -28.22 7.42 -12.89
CA LEU A 260 -27.37 7.63 -11.70
C LEU A 260 -28.15 8.11 -10.47
N LEU A 261 -29.28 8.78 -10.67
CA LEU A 261 -30.08 9.44 -9.62
C LEU A 261 -31.21 8.57 -9.04
N ASN A 262 -31.42 7.35 -9.56
CA ASN A 262 -32.39 6.37 -9.06
C ASN A 262 -31.72 5.21 -8.29
#